data_AF-F2JUF4-F1
#
_entry.id   AF-F2JUF4-F1
#
_cell.length_a   1.000
_cell.length_b   1.000
_cell.length_c   1.000
_cell.angle_alpha   90.00
_cell.angle_beta   90.00
_cell.angle_gamma   90.00
#
_symmetry.space_group_name_H-M   'P 1'
#
loop_
_entity.id
_entity.type
_entity.pdbx_description
1 polymer ?
#
loop_
_entity_poly.entity_id
_entity_poly.type
_entity_poly.pdbx_seq_one_letter_code
_entity_poly.pdbx_strand_id
1 'polypeptide(L)'
;MTAQQALNALINNPLTFLRKNALTPYAAQGRSAGAVQYRMVSSDDTVTRPGTVLGNLKTHNDGQRFKMRADNFEAGTSFQAVYIPVQSSDKLSFPHPLPSNGPRIMITTQLTGCCMLMMKMGEVVGVAHLQPTGETGNELHARLGTNLKVYGRPDYGNSRAIFIGIRTANRWRFYAQRIGDGYGRTILGAEEISL
;
A
#
# COMPACT_ATOMS: atom_id res chain seq x y z
N MET A 1 17.06 -10.82 4.16
CA MET A 1 16.07 -11.60 3.39
C MET A 1 16.23 -11.18 1.93
N THR A 2 16.24 -12.11 0.98
CA THR A 2 16.34 -11.75 -0.45
C THR A 2 15.03 -11.16 -0.97
N ALA A 3 15.08 -10.41 -2.08
CA ALA A 3 13.87 -9.87 -2.72
C ALA A 3 12.84 -10.96 -3.10
N GLN A 4 13.30 -12.14 -3.51
CA GLN A 4 12.43 -13.28 -3.81
C GLN A 4 11.73 -13.81 -2.56
N GLN A 5 12.47 -13.96 -1.45
CA GLN A 5 11.90 -14.38 -0.17
C GLN A 5 10.89 -13.37 0.35
N ALA A 6 11.18 -12.07 0.19
CA ALA A 6 10.29 -10.99 0.59
C ALA A 6 9.00 -10.96 -0.23
N LEU A 7 9.09 -11.16 -1.55
CA LEU A 7 7.91 -11.25 -2.41
C LEU A 7 7.02 -12.44 -2.01
N ASN A 8 7.63 -13.61 -1.76
CA ASN A 8 6.90 -14.79 -1.30
C ASN A 8 6.26 -14.57 0.07
N ALA A 9 6.98 -13.94 1.00
CA ALA A 9 6.47 -13.63 2.33
C ALA A 9 5.31 -12.63 2.29
N LEU A 10 5.40 -11.59 1.44
CA LEU A 10 4.33 -10.62 1.24
C LEU A 10 3.07 -11.27 0.67
N ILE A 11 3.21 -12.19 -0.29
CA ILE A 11 2.07 -12.86 -0.92
C ILE A 11 1.39 -13.85 0.03
N ASN A 12 2.18 -14.62 0.79
CA ASN A 12 1.66 -15.73 1.59
C ASN A 12 1.30 -15.33 3.03
N ASN A 13 1.99 -14.35 3.60
CA ASN A 13 1.78 -13.86 4.97
C ASN A 13 1.92 -12.32 5.05
N PRO A 14 1.09 -11.57 4.31
CA PRO A 14 1.23 -10.12 4.13
C PRO A 14 1.31 -9.34 5.43
N LEU A 15 0.39 -9.60 6.37
CA LEU A 15 0.36 -8.87 7.63
C LEU A 15 1.63 -9.09 8.47
N THR A 16 2.09 -10.34 8.56
CA THR A 16 3.35 -10.67 9.25
C THR A 16 4.54 -9.99 8.58
N PHE A 17 4.58 -10.01 7.24
CA PHE A 17 5.62 -9.33 6.47
C PHE A 17 5.62 -7.82 6.74
N LEU A 18 4.47 -7.15 6.63
CA LEU A 18 4.32 -5.70 6.82
C LEU A 18 4.50 -5.25 8.29
N ARG A 19 4.36 -6.14 9.27
CA ARG A 19 4.69 -5.81 10.67
C ARG A 19 6.19 -5.78 10.93
N LYS A 20 6.98 -6.49 10.13
CA LYS A 20 8.43 -6.63 10.32
C LYS A 20 9.25 -5.80 9.33
N ASN A 21 8.88 -5.80 8.06
CA ASN A 21 9.65 -5.23 6.97
C ASN A 21 8.94 -4.02 6.38
N ALA A 22 9.69 -2.97 6.07
CA ALA A 22 9.12 -1.76 5.49
C ALA A 22 9.03 -1.90 3.97
N LEU A 23 7.87 -1.54 3.43
CA LEU A 23 7.69 -1.48 1.99
C LEU A 23 7.81 -0.03 1.52
N THR A 24 8.26 0.20 0.29
CA THR A 24 8.22 1.53 -0.34
C THR A 24 7.86 1.36 -1.81
N PRO A 25 6.56 1.39 -2.13
CA PRO A 25 6.12 1.33 -3.51
C PRO A 25 6.29 2.67 -4.21
N TYR A 26 6.75 2.62 -5.46
CA TYR A 26 6.88 3.79 -6.31
C TYR A 26 5.87 3.77 -7.45
N ALA A 27 5.50 4.97 -7.88
CA ALA A 27 4.60 5.17 -9.01
C ALA A 27 5.21 4.58 -10.28
N ALA A 28 4.39 3.90 -11.07
CA ALA A 28 4.70 3.66 -12.47
C ALA A 28 4.36 4.94 -13.26
N GLN A 29 5.32 5.87 -13.35
CA GLN A 29 5.09 7.17 -13.98
C GLN A 29 4.58 7.03 -15.42
N GLY A 30 3.57 7.83 -15.78
CA GLY A 30 2.95 7.81 -17.11
C GLY A 30 2.10 6.57 -17.42
N ARG A 31 1.94 5.62 -16.48
CA ARG A 31 1.08 4.45 -16.67
C ARG A 31 -0.33 4.71 -16.15
N SER A 32 -1.33 4.21 -16.87
CA SER A 32 -2.72 4.12 -16.42
C SER A 32 -2.89 2.99 -15.41
N ALA A 33 -4.06 2.93 -14.76
CA ALA A 33 -4.40 1.83 -13.87
C ALA A 33 -4.43 0.49 -14.63
N GLY A 34 -3.86 -0.56 -14.04
CA GLY A 34 -3.84 -1.90 -14.64
C GLY A 34 -2.57 -2.70 -14.35
N ALA A 35 -2.38 -3.82 -15.06
CA ALA A 35 -1.24 -4.70 -14.88
C ALA A 35 0.07 -4.04 -15.35
N VAL A 36 1.05 -3.97 -14.46
CA VAL A 36 2.38 -3.41 -14.70
C VAL A 36 3.44 -4.38 -14.15
N GLN A 37 4.55 -4.50 -14.87
CA GLN A 37 5.72 -5.24 -14.41
C GLN A 37 6.44 -4.41 -13.35
N TYR A 38 6.59 -4.97 -12.16
CA TYR A 38 7.37 -4.41 -11.06
C TYR A 38 8.57 -5.30 -10.74
N ARG A 39 9.51 -4.74 -9.99
CA ARG A 39 10.62 -5.41 -9.33
C ARG A 39 10.60 -5.10 -7.86
N MET A 40 10.77 -6.14 -7.04
CA MET A 40 11.05 -5.99 -5.62
C MET A 40 12.55 -5.87 -5.44
N VAL A 41 12.99 -4.82 -4.78
CA VAL A 41 14.40 -4.54 -4.53
C VAL A 41 14.64 -4.55 -3.03
N SER A 42 15.60 -5.35 -2.59
CA SER A 42 16.03 -5.38 -1.19
C SER A 42 16.99 -4.23 -0.93
N SER A 43 16.86 -3.58 0.22
CA SER A 43 17.85 -2.65 0.75
C SER A 43 18.33 -3.20 2.08
N ASP A 44 19.63 -3.21 2.33
CA ASP A 44 20.20 -3.73 3.59
C ASP A 44 20.07 -2.75 4.76
N ASP A 45 19.29 -1.69 4.58
CA ASP A 45 18.91 -0.76 5.62
C ASP A 45 18.00 -1.43 6.65
N THR A 46 18.39 -1.32 7.91
CA THR A 46 17.57 -1.78 9.05
C THR A 46 16.32 -0.93 9.20
N VAL A 47 15.23 -1.58 9.62
CA VAL A 47 13.96 -0.94 9.94
C VAL A 47 13.73 -0.95 11.43
N THR A 48 13.36 0.21 11.96
CA THR A 48 12.90 0.39 13.34
C THR A 48 11.40 0.12 13.43
N ARG A 49 10.99 -0.70 14.40
CA ARG A 49 9.58 -0.96 14.70
C ARG A 49 9.31 -1.07 16.20
N PRO A 50 8.08 -0.76 16.68
CA PRO A 50 7.67 -0.98 18.05
C PRO A 50 7.77 -2.46 18.48
N GLY A 51 8.04 -2.67 19.77
CA GLY A 51 8.00 -3.99 20.40
C GLY A 51 6.57 -4.40 20.75
N THR A 52 6.33 -5.72 20.81
CA THR A 52 4.99 -6.30 21.04
C THR A 52 4.55 -6.29 22.51
N VAL A 53 5.47 -6.11 23.46
CA VAL A 53 5.20 -6.30 24.91
C VAL A 53 5.31 -5.00 25.73
N LEU A 54 5.94 -3.94 25.21
CA LEU A 54 6.15 -2.67 25.95
C LEU A 54 6.11 -1.40 25.06
N GLY A 55 5.50 -1.46 23.88
CA GLY A 55 5.42 -0.31 22.96
C GLY A 55 6.79 0.28 22.59
N ASN A 56 6.96 1.59 22.77
CA ASN A 56 8.18 2.34 22.40
C ASN A 56 9.41 2.06 23.29
N LEU A 57 9.26 1.34 24.40
CA LEU A 57 10.37 1.04 25.32
C LEU A 57 11.27 -0.11 24.85
N LYS A 58 10.85 -0.87 23.84
CA LYS A 58 11.67 -1.87 23.14
C LYS A 58 11.49 -1.74 21.63
N THR A 59 12.29 -0.87 21.01
CA THR A 59 12.39 -0.81 19.55
C THR A 59 13.20 -2.00 19.04
N HIS A 60 12.79 -2.55 17.90
CA HIS A 60 13.54 -3.58 17.19
C HIS A 60 14.12 -3.01 15.90
N ASN A 61 15.37 -3.40 15.60
CA ASN A 61 16.10 -3.05 14.38
C ASN A 61 16.39 -4.32 13.54
N ASP A 62 15.41 -5.23 13.47
CA ASP A 62 15.54 -6.57 12.87
C ASP A 62 14.76 -6.74 11.56
N GLY A 63 14.13 -5.66 11.08
CA GLY A 63 13.43 -5.60 9.81
C GLY A 63 14.31 -5.13 8.67
N GLN A 64 13.86 -5.38 7.43
CA GLN A 64 14.53 -4.94 6.22
C GLN A 64 13.62 -4.06 5.36
N ARG A 65 14.20 -3.15 4.57
CA ARG A 65 13.48 -2.30 3.63
C ARG A 65 13.38 -2.95 2.25
N PHE A 66 12.21 -2.85 1.63
CA PHE A 66 11.95 -3.31 0.28
C PHE A 66 11.31 -2.21 -0.56
N LYS A 67 11.87 -1.93 -1.73
CA LYS A 67 11.27 -1.03 -2.71
C LYS A 67 10.50 -1.84 -3.75
N MET A 68 9.42 -1.28 -4.26
CA MET A 68 8.75 -1.79 -5.47
C MET A 68 8.85 -0.76 -6.59
N ARG A 69 9.52 -1.15 -7.67
CA ARG A 69 9.89 -0.29 -8.80
C ARG A 69 9.29 -0.83 -10.09
N ALA A 70 8.61 0.00 -10.88
CA ALA A 70 8.06 -0.38 -12.18
C ALA A 70 9.09 -0.27 -13.32
N ASP A 71 10.23 0.33 -13.02
CA ASP A 71 11.32 0.63 -13.93
C ASP A 71 12.52 -0.31 -13.72
N ASN A 72 13.36 -0.45 -14.75
CA ASN A 72 14.51 -1.35 -14.75
C ASN A 72 15.79 -0.72 -14.14
N PHE A 73 15.67 0.34 -13.33
CA PHE A 73 16.84 1.06 -12.80
C PHE A 73 17.59 0.30 -11.70
N GLU A 74 16.95 -0.64 -11.02
CA GLU A 74 17.53 -1.40 -9.92
C GLU A 74 17.37 -2.92 -10.18
N ALA A 75 18.41 -3.70 -9.87
CA ALA A 75 18.33 -5.16 -9.90
C ALA A 75 17.40 -5.66 -8.79
N GLY A 76 16.55 -6.64 -9.08
CA GLY A 76 15.55 -7.13 -8.14
C GLY A 76 14.75 -8.31 -8.67
N THR A 77 13.79 -8.78 -7.88
CA THR A 77 12.89 -9.87 -8.26
C THR A 77 11.69 -9.33 -9.01
N SER A 78 11.52 -9.73 -10.26
CA SER A 78 10.39 -9.35 -11.12
C SER A 78 9.07 -9.98 -10.67
N PHE A 79 7.98 -9.21 -10.71
CA PHE A 79 6.60 -9.68 -10.51
C PHE A 79 5.59 -8.74 -11.19
N GLN A 80 4.38 -9.21 -11.47
CA GLN A 80 3.31 -8.32 -11.96
C GLN A 80 2.43 -7.83 -10.81
N ALA A 81 2.03 -6.56 -10.89
CA ALA A 81 1.09 -5.93 -9.98
C ALA A 81 0.04 -5.12 -10.73
N VAL A 82 -1.13 -4.94 -10.12
CA VAL A 82 -2.11 -3.94 -10.53
C VAL A 82 -1.67 -2.60 -9.96
N TYR A 83 -1.26 -1.68 -10.82
CA TYR A 83 -0.93 -0.32 -10.43
C TYR A 83 -2.20 0.54 -10.36
N ILE A 84 -2.36 1.29 -9.27
CA ILE A 84 -3.42 2.29 -9.13
C ILE A 84 -2.77 3.69 -9.04
N PRO A 85 -2.87 4.52 -10.10
CA PRO A 85 -2.30 5.85 -10.11
C PRO A 85 -3.08 6.80 -9.20
N VAL A 86 -2.38 7.82 -8.71
CA VAL A 86 -2.98 8.95 -8.01
C VAL A 86 -3.80 9.78 -9.00
N GLN A 87 -5.02 10.13 -8.64
CA GLN A 87 -5.94 10.94 -9.43
C GLN A 87 -6.47 12.10 -8.59
N SER A 88 -6.69 13.27 -9.20
CA SER A 88 -7.29 14.43 -8.52
C SER A 88 -8.75 14.12 -8.14
N SER A 89 -9.14 14.48 -6.91
CA SER A 89 -10.47 14.20 -6.35
C SER A 89 -11.62 14.99 -6.97
N ASP A 90 -11.32 16.03 -7.76
CA ASP A 90 -12.27 16.87 -8.49
C ASP A 90 -12.61 16.31 -9.88
N LYS A 91 -11.81 15.36 -10.39
CA LYS A 91 -12.07 14.68 -11.66
C LYS A 91 -12.94 13.45 -11.41
N LEU A 92 -13.95 13.27 -12.27
CA LEU A 92 -14.80 12.09 -12.25
C LEU A 92 -13.92 10.84 -12.44
N SER A 93 -13.66 10.14 -11.35
CA SER A 93 -12.72 9.03 -11.29
C SER A 93 -13.53 7.77 -10.98
N PHE A 94 -13.74 6.93 -12.00
CA PHE A 94 -14.32 5.61 -11.77
C PHE A 94 -13.29 4.71 -11.09
N PRO A 95 -13.63 4.07 -9.96
CA PRO A 95 -12.73 3.11 -9.33
C PRO A 95 -12.36 1.98 -10.30
N HIS A 96 -11.07 1.65 -10.33
CA HIS A 96 -10.55 0.62 -11.22
C HIS A 96 -10.94 -0.76 -10.67
N PRO A 97 -11.66 -1.59 -11.44
CA PRO A 97 -12.03 -2.92 -11.01
C PRO A 97 -10.79 -3.82 -10.91
N LEU A 98 -10.59 -4.43 -9.76
CA LEU A 98 -9.49 -5.37 -9.55
C LEU A 98 -9.78 -6.72 -10.21
N PRO A 99 -8.81 -7.31 -10.93
CA PRO A 99 -9.03 -8.55 -11.66
C PRO A 99 -9.17 -9.75 -10.71
N SER A 100 -9.95 -10.75 -11.11
CA SER A 100 -10.09 -12.02 -10.40
C SER A 100 -8.97 -13.03 -10.75
N ASN A 101 -8.20 -12.77 -11.80
CA ASN A 101 -7.06 -13.55 -12.27
C ASN A 101 -5.83 -12.66 -12.57
N GLY A 102 -4.71 -13.25 -13.00
CA GLY A 102 -3.49 -12.49 -13.32
C GLY A 102 -2.74 -11.97 -12.09
N PRO A 103 -2.33 -10.69 -12.03
CA PRO A 103 -1.54 -10.15 -10.92
C PRO A 103 -2.16 -10.44 -9.54
N ARG A 104 -1.29 -10.70 -8.57
CA ARG A 104 -1.70 -11.02 -7.18
C ARG A 104 -1.45 -9.88 -6.21
N ILE A 105 -0.82 -8.82 -6.66
CA ILE A 105 -0.48 -7.65 -5.84
C ILE A 105 -1.12 -6.44 -6.49
N MET A 106 -1.73 -5.57 -5.70
CA MET A 106 -2.17 -4.24 -6.11
C MET A 106 -1.32 -3.22 -5.36
N ILE A 107 -0.72 -2.30 -6.09
CA ILE A 107 0.22 -1.32 -5.58
C ILE A 107 -0.39 0.08 -5.70
N THR A 108 -0.35 0.81 -4.59
CA THR A 108 -0.49 2.27 -4.55
C THR A 108 0.85 2.90 -4.21
N THR A 109 0.99 4.21 -4.40
CA THR A 109 2.05 4.98 -3.76
C THR A 109 1.72 5.26 -2.30
N GLN A 110 2.69 5.83 -1.56
CA GLN A 110 2.50 6.26 -0.18
C GLN A 110 1.38 7.32 -0.06
N LEU A 111 0.49 7.11 0.91
CA LEU A 111 -0.56 8.02 1.31
C LEU A 111 0.01 9.06 2.29
N THR A 112 0.32 10.25 1.79
CA THR A 112 0.79 11.40 2.58
C THR A 112 -0.33 12.39 2.93
N GLY A 113 -1.55 12.11 2.47
CA GLY A 113 -2.69 13.02 2.48
C GLY A 113 -3.78 12.61 1.48
N CYS A 114 -3.47 11.69 0.57
CA CYS A 114 -4.45 11.06 -0.30
C CYS A 114 -5.42 10.13 0.47
N CYS A 115 -6.52 9.81 -0.19
CA CYS A 115 -7.51 8.83 0.25
C CYS A 115 -7.58 7.65 -0.72
N MET A 116 -7.82 6.45 -0.18
CA MET A 116 -8.15 5.26 -0.95
C MET A 116 -9.64 5.03 -0.90
N LEU A 117 -10.31 5.18 -2.04
CA LEU A 117 -11.71 4.80 -2.20
C LEU A 117 -11.78 3.32 -2.56
N MET A 118 -12.68 2.59 -1.90
CA MET A 118 -12.99 1.20 -2.20
C MET A 118 -14.50 1.05 -2.39
N MET A 119 -14.90 0.29 -3.41
CA MET A 119 -16.31 0.00 -3.65
C MET A 119 -16.51 -1.42 -4.17
N LYS A 120 -17.65 -2.01 -3.83
CA LYS A 120 -18.09 -3.26 -4.46
C LYS A 120 -18.70 -2.92 -5.82
N MET A 121 -18.24 -3.60 -6.88
CA MET A 121 -18.71 -3.45 -8.26
C MET A 121 -19.18 -4.82 -8.76
N GLY A 122 -20.36 -5.26 -8.31
CA GLY A 122 -20.77 -6.66 -8.49
C GLY A 122 -19.88 -7.61 -7.67
N GLU A 123 -19.28 -8.60 -8.33
CA GLU A 123 -18.39 -9.59 -7.67
C GLU A 123 -16.93 -9.13 -7.55
N VAL A 124 -16.59 -7.95 -8.10
CA VAL A 124 -15.23 -7.40 -8.01
C VAL A 124 -15.18 -6.19 -7.09
N VAL A 125 -13.96 -5.86 -6.65
CA VAL A 125 -13.68 -4.66 -5.85
C VAL A 125 -13.09 -3.61 -6.76
N GLY A 126 -13.70 -2.43 -6.80
CA GLY A 126 -13.15 -1.23 -7.41
C GLY A 126 -12.31 -0.44 -6.41
N VAL A 127 -11.18 0.09 -6.86
CA VAL A 127 -10.31 0.96 -6.04
C VAL A 127 -9.89 2.22 -6.77
N ALA A 128 -9.77 3.33 -6.06
CA ALA A 128 -9.20 4.58 -6.57
C ALA A 128 -8.29 5.24 -5.52
N HIS A 129 -7.19 5.83 -5.99
CA HIS A 129 -6.26 6.59 -5.17
C HIS A 129 -6.46 8.08 -5.46
N LEU A 130 -7.10 8.78 -4.53
CA LEU A 130 -7.56 10.16 -4.71
C LEU A 130 -6.67 11.15 -3.96
N GLN A 131 -6.11 12.11 -4.69
CA GLN A 131 -5.43 13.27 -4.13
C GLN A 131 -6.45 14.39 -3.88
N PRO A 132 -6.49 14.97 -2.68
CA PRO A 132 -7.40 16.08 -2.38
C PRO A 132 -7.07 17.30 -3.24
N THR A 133 -8.13 17.98 -3.71
CA THR A 133 -8.05 19.14 -4.62
C THR A 133 -8.91 20.27 -4.08
N GLY A 134 -8.29 21.39 -3.69
CA GLY A 134 -8.98 22.51 -3.04
C GLY A 134 -9.43 22.23 -1.59
N GLU A 135 -9.04 21.08 -1.03
CA GLU A 135 -9.34 20.65 0.35
C GLU A 135 -8.13 19.89 0.94
N THR A 136 -8.15 19.62 2.24
CA THR A 136 -7.18 18.75 2.92
C THR A 136 -7.57 17.27 2.77
N GLY A 137 -6.62 16.37 3.01
CA GLY A 137 -6.90 14.93 3.01
C GLY A 137 -7.96 14.49 4.02
N ASN A 138 -8.04 15.19 5.16
CA ASN A 138 -9.05 14.91 6.19
C ASN A 138 -10.44 15.38 5.76
N GLU A 139 -10.54 16.53 5.09
CA GLU A 139 -11.80 17.02 4.52
C GLU A 139 -12.29 16.11 3.39
N LEU A 140 -11.40 15.69 2.48
CA LEU A 140 -11.73 14.70 1.45
C LEU A 140 -12.25 13.40 2.06
N HIS A 141 -11.56 12.90 3.09
CA HIS A 141 -11.97 11.69 3.81
C HIS A 141 -13.37 11.85 4.42
N ALA A 142 -13.65 12.93 5.12
CA ALA A 142 -14.95 13.18 5.74
C ALA A 142 -16.08 13.32 4.69
N ARG A 143 -15.81 14.06 3.62
CA ARG A 143 -16.76 14.31 2.52
C ARG A 143 -17.15 13.02 1.80
N LEU A 144 -16.19 12.16 1.47
CA LEU A 144 -16.48 10.90 0.79
C LEU A 144 -16.98 9.81 1.75
N GLY A 145 -16.41 9.76 2.96
CA GLY A 145 -16.70 8.75 3.99
C GLY A 145 -18.14 8.76 4.50
N THR A 146 -18.91 9.81 4.19
CA THR A 146 -20.35 9.86 4.50
C THR A 146 -21.15 8.82 3.72
N ASN A 147 -20.74 8.51 2.48
CA ASN A 147 -21.50 7.65 1.56
C ASN A 147 -20.68 6.49 0.99
N LEU A 148 -19.35 6.55 1.11
CA LEU A 148 -18.44 5.62 0.47
C LEU A 148 -17.44 5.06 1.48
N LYS A 149 -16.93 3.87 1.19
CA LYS A 149 -15.86 3.28 1.98
C LYS A 149 -14.52 3.87 1.55
N VAL A 150 -14.01 4.79 2.37
CA VAL A 150 -12.78 5.53 2.10
C VAL A 150 -11.82 5.33 3.25
N TYR A 151 -10.54 5.25 2.93
CA TYR A 151 -9.46 5.20 3.90
C TYR A 151 -8.49 6.34 3.66
N GLY A 152 -8.33 7.20 4.67
CA GLY A 152 -7.44 8.36 4.67
C GLY A 152 -6.54 8.39 5.89
N ARG A 153 -5.84 9.50 6.08
CA ARG A 153 -4.95 9.70 7.25
C ARG A 153 -5.62 9.39 8.61
N PRO A 154 -6.89 9.75 8.86
CA PRO A 154 -7.54 9.44 10.14
C PRO A 154 -7.53 7.95 10.47
N ASP A 155 -7.75 7.07 9.49
CA ASP A 155 -7.78 5.61 9.68
C ASP A 155 -6.39 5.02 10.01
N TYR A 156 -5.34 5.76 9.69
CA TYR A 156 -3.95 5.38 9.93
C TYR A 156 -3.33 6.11 11.13
N GLY A 157 -4.15 6.53 12.10
CA GLY A 157 -3.68 7.26 13.29
C GLY A 157 -3.03 8.61 12.95
N ASN A 158 -3.55 9.30 11.93
CA ASN A 158 -3.04 10.56 11.38
C ASN A 158 -1.59 10.51 10.84
N SER A 159 -1.06 9.29 10.62
CA SER A 159 0.27 9.06 10.06
C SER A 159 0.24 8.91 8.54
N ARG A 160 1.42 8.75 7.92
CA ARG A 160 1.53 8.32 6.53
C ARG A 160 1.30 6.82 6.46
N ALA A 161 0.72 6.33 5.38
CA ALA A 161 0.53 4.90 5.21
C ALA A 161 0.88 4.43 3.80
N ILE A 162 1.10 3.14 3.66
CA ILE A 162 1.08 2.44 2.37
C ILE A 162 -0.18 1.61 2.36
N PHE A 163 -0.84 1.55 1.21
CA PHE A 163 -2.00 0.70 0.98
C PHE A 163 -1.64 -0.34 -0.07
N ILE A 164 -1.85 -1.62 0.24
CA ILE A 164 -1.53 -2.71 -0.67
C ILE A 164 -2.66 -3.73 -0.70
N GLY A 165 -3.03 -4.16 -1.90
CA GLY A 165 -3.93 -5.30 -2.08
C GLY A 165 -3.13 -6.56 -2.35
N ILE A 166 -3.53 -7.68 -1.74
CA ILE A 166 -2.99 -9.01 -2.02
C ILE A 166 -4.15 -9.94 -2.34
N ARG A 167 -4.08 -10.55 -3.53
CA ARG A 167 -5.05 -11.55 -3.98
C ARG A 167 -4.62 -12.94 -3.51
N THR A 168 -5.45 -13.52 -2.66
CA THR A 168 -5.32 -14.91 -2.20
C THR A 168 -6.45 -15.72 -2.82
N ALA A 169 -6.09 -16.73 -3.63
CA ALA A 169 -7.04 -17.38 -4.53
C ALA A 169 -7.80 -16.32 -5.37
N ASN A 170 -9.12 -16.27 -5.28
CA ASN A 170 -9.96 -15.34 -6.05
C ASN A 170 -10.47 -14.15 -5.22
N ARG A 171 -9.89 -13.90 -4.04
CA ARG A 171 -10.31 -12.82 -3.13
C ARG A 171 -9.19 -11.83 -2.87
N TRP A 172 -9.50 -10.55 -2.99
CA TRP A 172 -8.61 -9.46 -2.60
C TRP A 172 -8.72 -9.19 -1.11
N ARG A 173 -7.56 -9.10 -0.45
CA ARG A 173 -7.41 -8.63 0.93
C ARG A 173 -6.52 -7.39 0.90
N PHE A 174 -6.80 -6.43 1.76
CA PHE A 174 -6.13 -5.13 1.74
C PHE A 174 -5.42 -4.90 3.04
N TYR A 175 -4.28 -4.24 2.99
CA TYR A 175 -3.44 -4.01 4.16
C TYR A 175 -2.93 -2.58 4.13
N ALA A 176 -2.84 -1.98 5.32
CA ALA A 176 -2.09 -0.76 5.53
C ALA A 176 -0.83 -1.01 6.35
N GLN A 177 0.23 -0.27 6.01
CA GLN A 177 1.41 -0.13 6.85
C GLN A 177 1.61 1.34 7.19
N ARG A 178 1.56 1.66 8.47
CA ARG A 178 1.78 3.01 9.00
C ARG A 178 3.28 3.30 9.09
N ILE A 179 3.71 4.46 8.59
CA ILE A 179 5.11 4.85 8.45
C ILE A 179 5.37 6.16 9.21
N GLY A 180 6.40 6.17 10.05
CA GLY A 180 6.72 7.29 10.94
C GLY A 180 7.57 8.40 10.32
N ASP A 181 8.47 8.08 9.40
CA ASP A 181 9.55 8.98 8.98
C ASP A 181 9.52 9.37 7.50
N GLY A 182 8.43 9.05 6.78
CA GLY A 182 8.27 9.37 5.36
C GLY A 182 9.14 8.56 4.40
N TYR A 183 10.25 7.99 4.87
CA TYR A 183 11.17 7.18 4.06
C TYR A 183 10.99 5.67 4.28
N GLY A 184 10.15 5.26 5.23
CA GLY A 184 9.92 3.85 5.52
C GLY A 184 11.09 3.20 6.25
N ARG A 185 11.80 3.96 7.12
CA ARG A 185 12.74 3.35 8.08
C ARG A 185 12.08 3.08 9.42
N THR A 186 10.93 3.70 9.68
CA THR A 186 10.14 3.49 10.89
C THR A 186 8.75 2.96 10.56
N ILE A 187 8.45 1.74 10.98
CA ILE A 187 7.09 1.17 10.93
C ILE A 187 6.40 1.52 12.26
N LEU A 188 5.19 2.09 12.20
CA LEU A 188 4.37 2.34 13.39
C LEU A 188 3.37 1.20 13.64
N GLY A 189 3.01 0.47 12.60
CA GLY A 189 2.10 -0.67 12.66
C GLY A 189 1.69 -1.14 11.27
N ALA A 190 1.03 -2.29 11.23
CA ALA A 190 0.35 -2.76 10.04
C ALA A 190 -0.92 -3.52 10.42
N GLU A 191 -1.95 -3.33 9.61
CA GLU A 191 -3.29 -3.88 9.82
C GLU A 191 -3.89 -4.36 8.49
N GLU A 192 -4.81 -5.33 8.60
CA GLU A 192 -5.68 -5.72 7.49
C GLU A 192 -6.91 -4.81 7.48
N ILE A 193 -7.31 -4.42 6.27
CA ILE A 193 -8.40 -3.50 6.01
C ILE A 193 -9.60 -4.32 5.50
N SER A 194 -10.71 -4.26 6.23
CA SER A 194 -11.96 -4.93 5.88
C SER A 194 -12.75 -4.13 4.85
N LEU A 195 -13.26 -4.79 3.81
CA LEU A 195 -14.32 -4.24 2.95
C LEU A 195 -15.68 -4.21 3.64
#